data_AF-A0A371JA08-F1
#
_entry.id   AF-A0A371JA08-F1
#
_cell.length_a   1.000
_cell.length_b   1.000
_cell.length_c   1.000
_cell.angle_alpha   90.00
_cell.angle_beta   90.00
_cell.angle_gamma   90.00
#
_symmetry.space_group_name_H-M   'P 1'
#
loop_
_entity.id
_entity.type
_entity.pdbx_description
1 polymer ?
#
loop_
_entity_poly.entity_id
_entity_poly.type
_entity_poly.pdbx_seq_one_letter_code
_entity_poly.pdbx_strand_id
1 'polypeptide(L)' 'LAIKEKVLGLPTLAIYKDGQKIDEVTKDDATIPNIEEMIKRNL' A
#
# COMPACT_ATOMS: atom_id res chain seq x y z
N LEU A 1 -5.43 -8.09 12.85
CA LEU A 1 -5.07 -8.37 11.44
C LEU A 1 -3.90 -7.47 11.01
N ALA A 2 -2.76 -7.53 11.72
CA ALA A 2 -1.56 -6.72 11.40
C ALA A 2 -0.34 -7.63 11.21
N ILE A 3 -0.22 -8.66 12.06
CA ILE A 3 0.77 -9.75 11.88
C ILE A 3 0.48 -10.57 10.60
N LYS A 4 -0.79 -10.68 10.20
CA LYS A 4 -1.22 -11.42 8.99
C LYS A 4 -0.76 -10.75 7.70
N GLU A 5 -0.63 -9.42 7.70
CA GLU A 5 -0.25 -8.63 6.52
C GLU A 5 1.25 -8.61 6.26
N LYS A 6 2.07 -9.22 7.14
CA LYS A 6 3.53 -9.27 7.03
C LYS A 6 4.12 -7.95 6.53
N VAL A 7 3.75 -6.84 7.17
CA VAL A 7 4.31 -5.53 6.81
C VAL A 7 5.78 -5.53 7.27
N LEU A 8 6.67 -5.88 6.33
CA LEU A 8 8.12 -6.10 6.55
C LEU A 8 8.94 -4.80 6.48
N GLY A 9 8.29 -3.64 6.32
CA GLY A 9 8.94 -2.34 6.21
C GLY A 9 8.05 -1.19 6.65
N LEU A 10 8.63 -0.24 7.37
CA LEU A 10 8.01 1.07 7.61
C LEU A 10 8.78 2.11 6.79
N PRO A 11 8.09 3.10 6.19
CA PRO A 11 6.63 3.22 6.02
C PRO A 11 6.08 2.24 4.96
N THR A 12 4.83 1.80 5.12
CA THR A 12 4.07 1.02 4.12
C THR A 12 2.65 1.60 4.00
N LEU A 13 2.20 1.79 2.77
CA LEU A 13 0.82 2.15 2.44
C LEU A 13 0.18 0.99 1.68
N ALA A 14 -1.06 0.61 2.05
CA ALA A 14 -1.78 -0.47 1.39
C ALA A 14 -3.23 -0.06 1.10
N ILE A 15 -3.73 -0.41 -0.08
CA ILE A 15 -5.10 -0.16 -0.51
C ILE A 15 -5.93 -1.43 -0.33
N TYR A 16 -7.10 -1.28 0.30
CA TYR A 16 -8.07 -2.35 0.49
C TYR A 16 -9.38 -2.00 -0.20
N LYS A 17 -9.93 -2.95 -0.95
CA LYS A 17 -11.25 -2.87 -1.58
C LYS A 17 -12.03 -4.14 -1.27
N ASP A 18 -13.27 -3.99 -0.84
CA ASP A 18 -14.15 -5.12 -0.45
C ASP A 18 -13.53 -6.06 0.60
N GLY A 19 -12.72 -5.50 1.51
CA GLY A 19 -12.05 -6.26 2.57
C GLY A 19 -10.81 -7.05 2.13
N GLN A 20 -10.34 -6.88 0.89
CA GLN A 20 -9.12 -7.50 0.35
C GLN A 20 -8.07 -6.44 0.01
N LYS A 21 -6.79 -6.73 0.29
CA LYS A 21 -5.67 -5.89 -0.12
C LYS A 21 -5.49 -6.02 -1.62
N ILE A 22 -5.57 -4.91 -2.34
CA ILE A 22 -5.43 -4.87 -3.80
C ILE A 22 -4.12 -4.23 -4.25
N ASP A 23 -3.49 -3.41 -3.40
CA ASP A 23 -2.23 -2.77 -3.73
C ASP A 23 -1.43 -2.42 -2.46
N GLU A 24 -0.10 -2.33 -2.58
CA GLU A 24 0.78 -1.83 -1.51
C GLU A 24 2.08 -1.22 -2.04
N VAL A 25 2.52 -0.14 -1.39
CA VAL A 25 3.84 0.47 -1.58
C VAL A 25 4.59 0.50 -0.26
N THR A 26 5.88 0.15 -0.27
CA THR A 26 6.70 0.01 0.95
C THR A 26 8.05 0.70 0.79
N LYS A 27 8.62 1.20 1.90
CA LYS A 27 10.00 1.73 1.96
C LYS A 27 10.31 2.77 0.87
N ASP A 28 11.24 2.46 -0.02
CA ASP A 28 11.76 3.32 -1.09
C ASP A 28 10.69 3.66 -2.14
N ASP A 29 9.65 2.84 -2.25
CA ASP A 29 8.52 3.07 -3.16
C ASP A 29 7.42 3.94 -2.55
N ALA A 30 7.47 4.20 -1.23
CA ALA A 30 6.53 5.09 -0.54
C ALA A 30 6.84 6.58 -0.78
N THR A 31 7.12 6.93 -2.04
CA THR A 31 7.31 8.32 -2.47
C THR A 31 5.98 8.94 -2.87
N ILE A 32 5.87 10.26 -2.74
CA ILE A 32 4.67 11.03 -3.15
C ILE A 32 4.19 10.67 -4.57
N PRO A 33 5.04 10.70 -5.62
CA PRO A 33 4.59 10.38 -6.97
C PRO A 33 4.06 8.94 -7.10
N ASN A 34 4.72 7.96 -6.48
CA ASN A 34 4.28 6.57 -6.53
C ASN A 34 2.96 6.36 -5.78
N ILE A 35 2.77 7.04 -4.66
CA ILE A 35 1.51 7.01 -3.91
C ILE A 35 0.38 7.64 -4.72
N GLU A 36 0.63 8.79 -5.38
CA GLU A 36 -0.38 9.41 -6.26
C GLU A 36 -0.75 8.53 -7.44
N GLU A 37 0.22 7.86 -8.07
CA GLU A 37 -0.05 6.89 -9.13
C GLU A 37 -0.85 5.70 -8.61
N MET A 38 -0.46 5.14 -7.46
CA MET A 38 -1.16 4.03 -6.83
C MET A 38 -2.61 4.38 -6.52
N ILE A 39 -2.88 5.59 -6.02
CA ILE A 39 -4.24 6.10 -5.80
C ILE A 39 -5.01 6.23 -7.12
N LYS A 40 -4.41 6.82 -8.16
CA LYS A 40 -5.06 6.99 -9.48
C LYS A 40 -5.38 5.66 -10.16
N ARG A 41 -4.57 4.61 -9.97
CA ARG A 41 -4.80 3.27 -10.53
C ARG A 41 -5.96 2.52 -9.86
N ASN A 42 -6.26 2.86 -8.60
CA ASN A 42 -7.21 2.11 -7.76
C ASN A 42 -8.49 2.90 -7.40
N LEU A 43 -8.61 4.16 -7.85
CA LEU A 43 -9.84 4.97 -7.88
C LEU A 43 -10.77 4.51 -9.01
#